data_AF-A2EU48-F1
#
_entry.id   AF-A2EU48-F1
#
_cell.length_a   1.000
_cell.length_b   1.000
_cell.length_c   1.000
_cell.angle_alpha   90.00
_cell.angle_beta   90.00
_cell.angle_gamma   90.00
#
_symmetry.space_group_name_H-M   'P 1'
#
loop_
_entity.id
_entity.type
_entity.pdbx_description
1 polymer ?
#
loop_
_entity_poly.entity_id
_entity_poly.type
_entity_poly.pdbx_seq_one_letter_code
_entity_poly.pdbx_strand_id
1 'polypeptide(L)'
;MSLSEAQRLKCLEILDNLRKHPISEMFAKPVDAEADGVPDYYDVIKNPSDFSTVRNKLTTFQYKTFDEFKRDVNLIWENAIQYNTKQSFIALIAEELSRQFQKQLWQFESPPTEQWINDFLRARVTITKLFRNPPTGVANLAFTAN
;
A
#
# COMPACT_ATOMS: atom_id res chain seq x y z
N MET A 1 -18.15 -17.12 1.60
CA MET A 1 -18.67 -15.79 1.20
C MET A 1 -17.77 -15.27 0.09
N SER A 2 -18.36 -14.72 -0.98
CA SER A 2 -17.60 -14.04 -2.04
C SER A 2 -17.19 -12.64 -1.58
N LEU A 3 -16.11 -12.10 -2.16
CA LEU A 3 -15.63 -10.74 -1.90
C LEU A 3 -16.75 -9.75 -2.23
N SER A 4 -17.16 -8.94 -1.26
CA SER A 4 -18.21 -7.95 -1.50
C SER A 4 -17.73 -6.85 -2.44
N GLU A 5 -18.65 -6.14 -3.08
CA GLU A 5 -18.28 -5.01 -3.95
C GLU A 5 -17.51 -3.93 -3.19
N ALA A 6 -17.94 -3.60 -1.97
CA ALA A 6 -17.25 -2.65 -1.10
C ALA A 6 -15.82 -3.12 -0.77
N GLN A 7 -15.64 -4.40 -0.43
CA GLN A 7 -14.31 -4.97 -0.20
C GLN A 7 -13.44 -4.89 -1.46
N ARG A 8 -14.00 -5.23 -2.64
CA ARG A 8 -13.29 -5.19 -3.92
C ARG A 8 -12.85 -3.77 -4.29
N LEU A 9 -13.72 -2.78 -4.14
CA LEU A 9 -13.38 -1.37 -4.37
C LEU A 9 -12.27 -0.92 -3.42
N LYS A 10 -12.31 -1.37 -2.16
CA LYS A 10 -11.22 -1.07 -1.23
C LYS A 10 -9.91 -1.74 -1.60
N CYS A 11 -9.92 -3.00 -2.05
CA CYS A 11 -8.73 -3.67 -2.55
C CYS A 11 -8.10 -2.91 -3.73
N LEU A 12 -8.93 -2.43 -4.66
CA LEU A 12 -8.48 -1.61 -5.79
C LEU A 12 -7.85 -0.30 -5.31
N GLU A 13 -8.48 0.39 -4.37
CA GLU A 13 -7.93 1.62 -3.77
C GLU A 13 -6.55 1.37 -3.13
N ILE A 14 -6.43 0.32 -2.33
CA ILE A 14 -5.17 -0.05 -1.67
C ILE A 14 -4.07 -0.33 -2.70
N LEU A 15 -4.39 -1.13 -3.72
CA LEU A 15 -3.44 -1.49 -4.78
C LEU A 15 -3.03 -0.28 -5.62
N ASP A 16 -3.98 0.58 -5.98
CA ASP A 16 -3.71 1.80 -6.75
C ASP A 16 -2.89 2.81 -5.93
N ASN A 17 -3.06 2.87 -4.60
CA ASN A 17 -2.22 3.67 -3.71
C ASN A 17 -0.78 3.15 -3.67
N LEU A 18 -0.56 1.83 -3.62
CA LEU A 18 0.77 1.23 -3.68
C LEU A 18 1.45 1.57 -5.01
N ARG A 19 0.74 1.41 -6.13
CA ARG A 19 1.24 1.69 -7.49
C ARG A 19 1.61 3.14 -7.75
N LYS A 20 1.02 4.09 -7.03
CA LYS A 20 1.36 5.52 -7.13
C LYS A 20 2.63 5.88 -6.39
N HIS A 21 3.16 4.98 -5.55
CA HIS A 21 4.35 5.27 -4.79
C HIS A 21 5.58 5.26 -5.71
N PRO A 22 6.48 6.26 -5.68
CA PRO A 22 7.59 6.37 -6.65
C PRO A 22 8.51 5.14 -6.71
N ILE A 23 8.67 4.44 -5.59
CA ILE A 23 9.53 3.24 -5.50
C ILE A 23 8.85 1.96 -6.01
N SER A 24 7.60 2.03 -6.44
CA SER A 24 6.79 0.84 -6.77
C SER A 24 6.91 0.39 -8.23
N GLU A 25 7.57 1.17 -9.08
CA GLU A 25 7.60 0.95 -10.54
C GLU A 25 8.13 -0.44 -10.93
N MET A 26 9.13 -0.95 -10.22
CA MET A 26 9.71 -2.28 -10.48
C MET A 26 8.75 -3.45 -10.27
N PHE A 27 7.61 -3.24 -9.60
CA PHE A 27 6.58 -4.26 -9.40
C PHE A 27 5.34 -3.99 -10.26
N ALA A 28 5.39 -3.02 -11.20
CA ALA A 28 4.23 -2.62 -11.99
C ALA A 28 3.80 -3.68 -13.02
N LYS A 29 4.74 -4.50 -13.49
CA LYS A 29 4.57 -5.55 -14.52
C LYS A 29 5.27 -6.85 -14.10
N PRO A 30 4.95 -7.99 -14.74
CA PRO A 30 5.69 -9.23 -14.53
C PRO A 30 7.18 -9.04 -14.82
N VAL A 31 8.03 -9.74 -14.06
CA VAL A 31 9.48 -9.79 -14.30
C VAL A 31 9.74 -10.40 -15.68
N ASP A 32 10.55 -9.74 -16.49
CA ASP A 32 11.01 -10.26 -17.77
C ASP A 32 12.42 -10.81 -17.59
N ALA A 33 12.56 -12.15 -17.53
CA ALA A 33 13.83 -12.78 -17.19
C ALA A 33 14.98 -12.41 -18.14
N GLU A 34 14.68 -12.14 -19.42
CA GLU A 34 15.68 -11.73 -20.40
C GLU A 34 15.93 -10.23 -20.31
N ALA A 35 14.89 -9.41 -20.37
CA ALA A 35 15.03 -7.96 -20.40
C ALA A 35 15.58 -7.38 -19.08
N ASP A 36 15.25 -8.00 -17.94
CA ASP A 36 15.72 -7.61 -16.60
C ASP A 36 17.07 -8.25 -16.24
N GLY A 37 17.63 -9.12 -17.09
CA GLY A 37 18.93 -9.75 -16.88
C GLY A 37 18.96 -10.78 -15.75
N VAL A 38 17.84 -11.49 -15.53
CA VAL A 38 17.61 -12.46 -14.45
C VAL A 38 17.16 -13.82 -15.02
N PRO A 39 18.02 -14.51 -15.81
CA PRO A 39 17.61 -15.66 -16.62
C PRO A 39 17.14 -16.87 -15.80
N ASP A 40 17.54 -16.98 -14.54
CA ASP A 40 17.15 -18.05 -13.61
C ASP A 40 15.91 -17.70 -12.76
N TYR A 41 15.28 -16.54 -12.99
CA TYR A 41 14.18 -16.06 -12.14
C TYR A 41 13.04 -17.08 -12.01
N TYR A 42 12.59 -17.66 -13.12
CA TYR A 42 11.50 -18.65 -13.12
C TYR A 42 11.93 -20.06 -12.66
N ASP A 43 13.24 -20.31 -12.58
CA ASP A 43 13.78 -21.51 -11.94
C ASP A 43 13.75 -21.40 -10.42
N VAL A 44 13.91 -20.19 -9.88
CA VAL A 44 13.86 -19.91 -8.44
C VAL A 44 12.43 -19.63 -7.97
N ILE A 45 11.70 -18.77 -8.67
CA ILE A 45 10.38 -18.27 -8.30
C ILE A 45 9.28 -19.03 -9.05
N LYS A 46 8.49 -19.80 -8.30
CA LYS A 46 7.46 -20.70 -8.87
C LYS A 46 6.10 -20.07 -9.07
N ASN A 47 5.80 -19.02 -8.33
CA ASN A 47 4.52 -18.31 -8.41
C ASN A 47 4.80 -16.82 -8.59
N PRO A 48 5.22 -16.37 -9.78
CA PRO A 48 5.47 -14.95 -10.05
C PRO A 48 4.19 -14.12 -9.87
N SER A 49 4.35 -12.90 -9.38
CA SER A 49 3.24 -11.96 -9.17
C SER A 49 3.76 -10.52 -9.26
N ASP A 50 2.87 -9.61 -9.63
CA ASP A 50 3.11 -8.18 -9.82
C ASP A 50 1.79 -7.40 -9.71
N PHE A 51 1.85 -6.07 -9.65
CA PHE A 51 0.65 -5.25 -9.48
C PHE A 51 -0.34 -5.32 -10.66
N SER A 52 0.13 -5.51 -11.90
CA SER A 52 -0.78 -5.65 -13.04
C SER A 52 -1.55 -6.97 -12.96
N THR A 53 -0.89 -8.06 -12.55
CA THR A 53 -1.51 -9.36 -12.33
C THR A 53 -2.58 -9.31 -11.24
N VAL A 54 -2.25 -8.75 -10.06
CA VAL A 54 -3.23 -8.60 -8.96
C VAL A 54 -4.40 -7.71 -9.38
N ARG A 55 -4.12 -6.58 -10.04
CA ARG A 55 -5.17 -5.66 -10.48
C ARG A 55 -6.10 -6.33 -11.48
N ASN A 56 -5.56 -7.09 -12.43
CA ASN A 56 -6.35 -7.84 -13.39
C ASN A 56 -7.31 -8.80 -12.67
N LYS A 57 -6.79 -9.59 -11.71
CA LYS A 57 -7.61 -10.52 -10.91
C LYS A 57 -8.73 -9.80 -10.15
N LEU A 58 -8.49 -8.60 -9.61
CA LEU A 58 -9.53 -7.76 -8.99
C LEU A 58 -10.59 -7.29 -10.00
N THR A 59 -10.17 -6.82 -11.18
CA THR A 59 -11.10 -6.28 -12.20
C THR A 59 -11.90 -7.35 -12.91
N THR A 60 -11.38 -8.58 -12.99
CA THR A 60 -12.07 -9.73 -13.59
C THR A 60 -12.73 -10.63 -12.53
N PHE A 61 -12.93 -10.13 -11.31
CA PHE A 61 -13.67 -10.82 -10.23
C PHE A 61 -13.15 -12.23 -9.87
N GLN A 62 -11.83 -12.43 -9.93
CA GLN A 62 -11.22 -13.74 -9.65
C GLN A 62 -11.01 -14.01 -8.15
N TYR A 63 -11.02 -12.98 -7.31
CA TYR A 63 -10.88 -13.14 -5.86
C TYR A 63 -12.22 -13.47 -5.21
N LYS A 64 -12.27 -14.61 -4.53
CA LYS A 64 -13.43 -15.04 -3.74
C LYS A 64 -13.41 -14.45 -2.34
N THR A 65 -12.24 -14.13 -1.80
CA THR A 65 -12.12 -13.61 -0.43
C THR A 65 -11.09 -12.50 -0.36
N PHE A 66 -11.20 -11.68 0.69
CA PHE A 66 -10.21 -10.63 0.97
C PHE A 66 -8.83 -11.22 1.27
N ASP A 67 -8.78 -12.40 1.89
CA ASP A 67 -7.53 -13.09 2.22
C ASP A 67 -6.78 -13.59 0.97
N GLU A 68 -7.49 -13.99 -0.08
CA GLU A 68 -6.85 -14.34 -1.37
C GLU A 68 -6.16 -13.12 -2.00
N PHE A 69 -6.79 -11.94 -1.95
CA PHE A 69 -6.15 -10.69 -2.37
C PHE A 69 -4.91 -10.38 -1.52
N LYS A 70 -5.03 -10.45 -0.19
CA LYS A 70 -3.88 -10.21 0.72
C LYS A 70 -2.71 -11.14 0.42
N ARG A 71 -2.99 -12.43 0.18
CA ARG A 71 -1.97 -13.43 -0.14
C ARG A 71 -1.23 -13.12 -1.44
N ASP A 72 -1.95 -12.82 -2.52
CA ASP A 72 -1.33 -12.53 -3.81
C ASP A 72 -0.50 -11.25 -3.83
N VAL A 73 -0.97 -10.26 -3.07
CA VAL A 73 -0.24 -9.00 -2.87
C VAL A 73 1.02 -9.30 -2.04
N ASN A 74 0.92 -10.11 -0.99
CA ASN A 74 2.09 -10.54 -0.21
C ASN A 74 3.14 -11.31 -1.01
N LEU A 75 2.70 -12.14 -1.95
CA LEU A 75 3.56 -12.91 -2.82
C LEU A 75 4.54 -12.04 -3.64
N ILE A 76 4.15 -10.80 -3.98
CA ILE A 76 5.01 -9.88 -4.72
C ILE A 76 6.32 -9.61 -3.95
N TRP A 77 6.24 -9.28 -2.67
CA TRP A 77 7.44 -9.00 -1.86
C TRP A 77 8.12 -10.26 -1.37
N GLU A 78 7.38 -11.33 -1.09
CA GLU A 78 7.98 -12.62 -0.74
C GLU A 78 8.88 -13.12 -1.88
N ASN A 79 8.41 -13.06 -3.13
CA ASN A 79 9.22 -13.40 -4.29
C ASN A 79 10.42 -12.47 -4.46
N ALA A 80 10.22 -11.16 -4.28
CA ALA A 80 11.28 -10.18 -4.38
C ALA A 80 12.41 -10.45 -3.37
N ILE A 81 12.07 -10.76 -2.12
CA ILE A 81 13.02 -11.07 -1.04
C ILE A 81 13.64 -12.46 -1.21
N GLN A 82 12.89 -13.43 -1.75
CA GLN A 82 13.38 -14.77 -2.01
C GLN A 82 14.45 -14.76 -3.11
N TYR A 83 14.20 -14.05 -4.21
CA TYR A 83 15.13 -13.97 -5.33
C TYR A 83 16.29 -13.02 -5.04
N ASN A 84 15.98 -11.80 -4.56
CA ASN A 84 16.97 -10.79 -4.24
C ASN A 84 17.24 -10.86 -2.74
N THR A 85 18.41 -11.38 -2.35
CA THR A 85 18.85 -11.51 -0.94
C THR A 85 18.37 -10.35 -0.04
N LYS A 86 18.09 -10.63 1.24
CA LYS A 86 17.42 -9.68 2.17
C LYS A 86 18.06 -8.27 2.27
N GLN A 87 19.35 -8.13 1.96
CA GLN A 87 20.06 -6.85 2.02
C GLN A 87 20.10 -6.11 0.66
N SER A 88 19.52 -6.69 -0.38
CA SER A 88 19.44 -6.06 -1.70
C SER A 88 18.53 -4.84 -1.68
N PHE A 89 18.80 -3.89 -2.58
CA PHE A 89 17.97 -2.71 -2.75
C PHE A 89 16.51 -3.07 -3.07
N ILE A 90 16.29 -4.10 -3.88
CA ILE A 90 14.95 -4.58 -4.24
C ILE A 90 14.22 -5.15 -3.02
N ALA A 91 14.90 -5.93 -2.18
CA ALA A 91 14.32 -6.45 -0.94
C ALA A 91 13.91 -5.31 0.03
N LEU A 92 14.73 -4.27 0.17
CA LEU A 92 14.41 -3.11 1.02
C LEU A 92 13.19 -2.33 0.52
N ILE A 93 13.05 -2.18 -0.81
CA ILE A 93 11.86 -1.57 -1.43
C ILE A 93 10.62 -2.44 -1.21
N ALA A 94 10.76 -3.76 -1.38
CA ALA A 94 9.70 -4.73 -1.13
C ALA A 94 9.21 -4.65 0.33
N GLU A 95 10.13 -4.55 1.30
CA GLU A 95 9.81 -4.37 2.71
C GLU A 95 9.08 -3.04 3.00
N GLU A 96 9.51 -1.92 2.39
CA GLU A 96 8.83 -0.63 2.55
C GLU A 96 7.41 -0.68 1.99
N LEU A 97 7.21 -1.21 0.79
CA LEU A 97 5.88 -1.33 0.19
C LEU A 97 4.99 -2.29 0.97
N SER A 98 5.55 -3.40 1.48
CA SER A 98 4.86 -4.31 2.39
C SER A 98 4.37 -3.58 3.65
N ARG A 99 5.22 -2.73 4.25
CA ARG A 99 4.83 -1.91 5.41
C ARG A 99 3.69 -0.94 5.09
N GLN A 100 3.74 -0.28 3.93
CA GLN A 100 2.65 0.59 3.47
C GLN A 100 1.36 -0.18 3.23
N PHE A 101 1.45 -1.39 2.67
CA PHE A 101 0.32 -2.28 2.49
C PHE A 101 -0.32 -2.67 3.82
N GLN A 102 0.47 -3.18 4.78
CA GLN A 102 -0.01 -3.55 6.11
C GLN A 102 -0.67 -2.39 6.84
N LYS A 103 -0.11 -1.17 6.72
CA LYS A 103 -0.72 0.04 7.28
C LYS A 103 -2.10 0.35 6.68
N GLN A 104 -2.28 0.14 5.38
CA GLN A 104 -3.58 0.34 4.73
C GLN A 104 -4.59 -0.76 5.09
N LEU A 105 -4.13 -2.01 5.21
CA LEU A 105 -4.96 -3.13 5.67
C LEU A 105 -5.49 -2.88 7.08
N TRP A 106 -4.61 -2.48 8.01
CA TRP A 106 -4.99 -2.20 9.37
C TRP A 106 -6.06 -1.11 9.45
N GLN A 107 -5.91 -0.02 8.68
CA GLN A 107 -6.94 1.03 8.63
C GLN A 107 -8.27 0.57 8.05
N PHE A 108 -8.26 -0.44 7.19
CA PHE A 108 -9.49 -1.00 6.64
C PHE A 108 -10.17 -1.99 7.59
N GLU A 109 -9.39 -2.83 8.27
CA GLU A 109 -9.89 -3.87 9.18
C GLU A 109 -10.16 -3.34 10.61
N SER A 110 -9.65 -2.15 10.96
CA SER A 110 -9.83 -1.54 12.29
C SER A 110 -11.32 -1.39 12.64
N PRO A 111 -11.74 -1.79 13.86
CA PRO A 111 -13.10 -1.57 14.33
C PRO A 111 -13.51 -0.10 14.28
N PRO A 112 -14.81 0.23 14.15
CA PRO A 112 -15.29 1.60 14.06
C PRO A 112 -14.81 2.52 15.20
N THR A 113 -14.67 1.97 16.41
CA THR A 113 -14.16 2.71 17.58
C THR A 113 -12.68 3.06 17.45
N GLU A 114 -11.85 2.12 17.01
CA GLU A 114 -10.43 2.36 16.77
C GLU A 114 -10.25 3.35 15.61
N GLN A 115 -11.04 3.20 14.55
CA GLN A 115 -11.06 4.14 13.43
C GLN A 115 -11.43 5.56 13.90
N TRP A 116 -12.47 5.71 14.73
CA TRP A 116 -12.86 6.99 15.30
C TRP A 116 -11.75 7.61 16.17
N ILE A 117 -11.09 6.81 17.03
CA ILE A 117 -9.96 7.28 17.85
C ILE A 117 -8.82 7.77 16.95
N ASN A 118 -8.48 7.01 15.91
CA ASN A 118 -7.43 7.39 14.97
C ASN A 118 -7.75 8.71 14.25
N ASP A 119 -8.99 8.88 13.79
CA ASP A 119 -9.43 10.08 13.10
C ASP A 119 -9.45 11.31 14.03
N PHE A 120 -9.90 11.13 15.27
CA PHE A 120 -9.81 12.16 16.30
C PHE A 120 -8.35 12.56 16.57
N LEU A 121 -7.44 11.60 16.75
CA LEU A 121 -6.03 11.86 17.01
C LEU A 121 -5.36 12.60 15.84
N ARG A 122 -5.68 12.23 14.59
CA ARG A 122 -5.21 12.95 13.39
C ARG A 122 -5.72 14.39 13.36
N ALA A 123 -7.02 14.59 13.58
CA ALA A 123 -7.60 15.93 13.63
C ALA A 123 -6.93 16.79 14.71
N ARG A 124 -6.71 16.23 15.91
CA ARG A 124 -6.02 16.89 17.02
C ARG A 124 -4.59 17.32 16.65
N VAL A 125 -3.83 16.45 15.98
CA VAL A 125 -2.46 16.77 15.53
C VAL A 125 -2.49 17.91 14.53
N THR A 126 -3.40 17.87 13.54
CA THR A 126 -3.57 18.93 12.56
C THR A 126 -3.93 20.26 13.22
N ILE A 127 -4.90 20.26 14.13
CA ILE A 127 -5.31 21.45 14.89
C ILE A 127 -4.15 22.01 15.71
N THR A 128 -3.41 21.14 16.41
CA THR A 128 -2.24 21.57 17.23
C THR A 128 -1.15 22.20 16.36
N LYS A 129 -0.90 21.65 15.15
CA LYS A 129 0.04 22.23 14.19
C LYS A 129 -0.42 23.62 13.72
N LEU A 130 -1.71 23.79 13.44
CA LEU A 130 -2.29 25.07 13.03
C LEU A 130 -2.21 26.12 14.14
N PHE A 131 -2.42 25.76 15.40
CA PHE A 131 -2.26 26.70 16.51
C PHE A 131 -0.81 27.13 16.74
N ARG A 132 0.14 26.20 16.57
CA ARG A 132 1.57 26.51 16.72
C ARG A 132 2.11 27.35 15.57
N ASN A 133 1.61 27.13 14.37
CA ASN A 133 2.03 27.84 13.15
C ASN A 133 0.78 28.28 12.37
N PRO A 134 0.09 29.34 12.82
CA PRO A 134 -1.11 29.80 12.16
C PRO A 134 -0.79 30.32 10.75
N PRO A 135 -1.68 30.15 9.77
CA PRO A 135 -1.53 30.76 8.45
C PRO A 135 -1.36 32.28 8.56
N THR A 136 -0.59 32.86 7.64
CA THR A 136 -0.15 34.27 7.69
C THR A 136 -1.29 35.28 7.83
N GLY A 137 -2.48 34.97 7.30
CA GLY A 137 -3.68 35.81 7.44
C GLY A 137 -4.42 35.69 8.78
N VAL A 138 -4.21 34.59 9.52
CA VAL A 138 -4.87 34.33 10.82
C VAL A 138 -4.03 34.86 11.98
N ALA A 139 -2.70 34.83 11.86
CA ALA A 139 -1.79 35.37 12.87
C ALA A 139 -2.08 36.85 13.20
N ASN A 140 -2.49 37.64 12.20
CA ASN A 140 -2.81 39.06 12.35
C ASN A 140 -4.14 39.33 13.06
N LEU A 141 -5.06 38.35 13.16
CA LEU A 141 -6.33 38.49 13.89
C LEU A 141 -6.16 38.25 15.39
N ALA A 142 -5.09 37.55 15.80
CA ALA A 142 -4.83 37.22 17.20
C ALA A 142 -4.35 38.42 18.04
N PHE A 143 -3.99 39.54 17.41
CA PHE A 143 -3.45 40.73 18.08
C PHE A 143 -4.38 41.96 18.07
N THR A 144 -5.59 41.84 17.53
CA THR A 144 -6.54 42.98 17.40
C THR A 144 -7.72 42.94 18.36
N ALA A 145 -7.73 42.02 19.34
CA ALA A 145 -8.74 41.99 20.40
C ALA A 145 -8.14 42.55 21.70
N ASN A 146 -8.16 43.88 21.84
CA ASN A 146 -8.03 44.62 23.10
C ASN A 146 -9.10 45.71 23.13
#